data_AF-A0A946HLT0-F1
#
_entry.id   AF-A0A946HLT0-F1
#
_cell.length_a   1.000
_cell.length_b   1.000
_cell.length_c   1.000
_cell.angle_alpha   90.00
_cell.angle_beta   90.00
_cell.angle_gamma   90.00
#
_symmetry.space_group_name_H-M   'P 1'
#
loop_
_entity.id
_entity.type
_entity.pdbx_description
1 polymer ?
#
loop_
_entity_poly.entity_id
_entity_poly.type
_entity_poly.pdbx_seq_one_letter_code
_entity_poly.pdbx_strand_id
1 'polypeptide(L)' 'MTRVSIIVALYRETEMVEQLLRQIARLRYPKTLIEVLLMIEEGDTATLNELDRLKLTNIITVHILPAGPIMTKP' A
#
# COMPACT_ATOMS: atom_id res chain seq x y z
N MET A 1 -6.25 -18.14 15.58
CA MET A 1 -5.99 -16.79 15.01
C MET A 1 -6.25 -16.85 13.51
N THR A 2 -6.81 -15.80 12.92
CA THR A 2 -7.35 -15.81 11.54
C THR A 2 -6.48 -14.95 10.63
N ARG A 3 -6.06 -15.44 9.46
CA ARG A 3 -5.27 -14.62 8.54
C ARG A 3 -6.08 -13.42 8.05
N VAL A 4 -5.46 -12.24 7.97
CA VAL A 4 -6.10 -10.99 7.52
C VAL A 4 -5.31 -10.40 6.36
N SER A 5 -6.01 -10.01 5.30
CA SER A 5 -5.45 -9.28 4.18
C SER A 5 -6.01 -7.85 4.19
N ILE A 6 -5.14 -6.86 4.06
CA ILE A 6 -5.47 -5.43 4.02
C ILE A 6 -5.14 -4.93 2.63
N ILE A 7 -6.14 -4.46 1.90
CA ILE A 7 -5.96 -3.87 0.57
C ILE A 7 -6.12 -2.35 0.71
N VAL A 8 -5.12 -1.61 0.26
CA VAL A 8 -5.13 -0.14 0.30
C VAL A 8 -4.87 0.39 -1.10
N ALA A 9 -5.84 1.10 -1.66
CA ALA A 9 -5.64 1.88 -2.88
C ALA A 9 -5.06 3.25 -2.51
N LEU A 10 -3.90 3.57 -3.08
CA LEU A 10 -3.25 4.86 -2.93
C LEU A 10 -3.48 5.68 -4.20
N TYR A 11 -4.01 6.89 -4.06
CA TYR A 11 -4.21 7.81 -5.19
C TYR A 11 -3.64 9.18 -4.85
N ARG A 12 -2.40 9.47 -5.29
CA ARG A 12 -1.69 10.75 -5.09
C ARG A 12 -1.48 11.14 -3.63
N GLU A 13 -1.39 10.15 -2.74
CA GLU A 13 -1.30 10.35 -1.29
C GLU A 13 0.09 9.96 -0.74
N THR A 14 1.15 10.51 -1.33
CA THR A 14 2.54 10.23 -0.97
C THR A 14 2.80 10.40 0.54
N GLU A 15 2.20 11.42 1.18
CA GLU A 15 2.36 11.68 2.61
C GLU A 15 1.64 10.66 3.52
N MET A 16 0.56 10.03 3.03
CA MET A 16 -0.18 9.04 3.82
C MET A 16 0.53 7.68 3.86
N VAL A 17 1.37 7.37 2.88
CA VAL A 17 2.09 6.07 2.81
C VAL A 17 2.89 5.81 4.07
N GLU A 18 3.74 6.76 4.46
CA GLU A 18 4.54 6.57 5.66
C GLU A 18 3.68 6.42 6.93
N GLN A 19 2.63 7.23 7.05
CA GLN A 19 1.73 7.17 8.19
C GLN A 19 1.03 5.81 8.25
N LEU A 20 0.52 5.32 7.12
CA LEU A 20 -0.11 4.01 7.00
C LEU A 20 0.85 2.91 7.44
N LEU A 21 2.07 2.89 6.91
CA LEU A 21 3.08 1.90 7.26
C LEU A 21 3.42 1.95 8.77
N ARG A 22 3.53 3.15 9.35
CA ARG A 22 3.71 3.34 10.79
C ARG A 22 2.54 2.76 11.59
N GLN A 23 1.30 2.93 11.14
CA GLN A 23 0.13 2.35 11.83
C GLN A 23 0.08 0.83 11.70
N ILE A 24 0.35 0.28 10.52
CA ILE A 24 0.42 -1.18 10.29
C ILE A 24 1.48 -1.81 11.19
N ALA A 25 2.64 -1.17 11.35
CA ALA A 25 3.70 -1.64 12.24
C ALA A 25 3.22 -1.73 13.70
N ARG A 26 2.33 -0.84 14.14
CA ARG A 26 1.79 -0.79 15.51
C ARG A 26 0.63 -1.75 15.79
N LEU A 27 0.09 -2.43 14.77
CA LEU A 27 -0.98 -3.42 14.98
C LEU A 27 -0.55 -4.51 15.97
N ARG A 28 -1.34 -4.70 17.03
CA ARG A 28 -1.23 -5.80 17.99
C ARG A 28 -1.79 -7.08 17.37
N TYR A 29 -1.11 -7.54 16.32
CA TYR A 29 -1.44 -8.75 15.58
C TYR A 29 -0.15 -9.40 15.08
N PRO A 30 -0.03 -10.74 15.08
CA PRO A 30 1.16 -11.41 14.56
C PRO A 30 1.39 -11.02 13.10
N LYS A 31 2.55 -10.45 12.79
CA LYS A 31 2.87 -9.98 11.42
C LYS A 31 2.81 -11.11 10.39
N THR A 32 3.16 -12.33 10.78
CA THR A 32 3.07 -13.53 9.94
C THR A 32 1.65 -13.90 9.50
N LEU A 33 0.63 -13.31 10.11
CA LEU A 33 -0.78 -13.51 9.78
C LEU A 33 -1.40 -12.30 9.07
N ILE A 34 -0.60 -11.28 8.75
CA ILE A 34 -1.02 -10.09 8.01
C ILE A 34 -0.42 -10.15 6.62
N GLU A 35 -1.23 -9.76 5.65
CA GLU A 35 -0.78 -9.47 4.29
C GLU A 35 -1.31 -8.09 3.90
N VAL A 36 -0.45 -7.24 3.34
CA VAL A 36 -0.79 -5.87 2.93
C VAL A 36 -0.54 -5.73 1.45
N LEU A 37 -1.57 -5.36 0.70
CA LEU A 37 -1.49 -5.09 -0.72
C LEU A 37 -1.70 -3.58 -0.94
N LEU A 38 -0.66 -2.91 -1.42
CA LEU A 38 -0.72 -1.51 -1.82
C LEU A 38 -0.99 -1.45 -3.31
N MET A 39 -2.16 -0.92 -3.68
CA MET A 39 -2.59 -0.76 -5.07
C MET A 39 -2.30 0.68 -5.49
N ILE A 40 -1.50 0.86 -6.54
CA ILE A 40 -1.02 2.17 -6.98
C ILE A 40 -1.24 2.29 -8.47
N GLU A 41 -1.81 3.40 -8.91
CA GLU A 41 -1.96 3.65 -10.34
C GLU A 41 -0.60 3.83 -11.03
N GLU A 42 -0.46 3.28 -12.23
CA GLU A 42 0.73 3.43 -13.07
C GLU A 42 1.15 4.91 -13.28
N GLY A 43 0.17 5.82 -13.26
CA GLY A 43 0.41 7.27 -13.39
C GLY A 43 0.91 7.96 -12.11
N ASP A 44 0.90 7.30 -10.95
CA ASP A 44 1.32 7.88 -9.67
C ASP A 44 2.81 7.59 -9.38
N THR A 45 3.67 8.14 -10.23
CA THR A 45 5.13 7.98 -10.10
C THR A 45 5.68 8.60 -8.81
N ALA A 46 5.01 9.61 -8.26
CA ALA A 46 5.43 10.25 -7.01
C ALA A 46 5.35 9.28 -5.84
N THR A 47 4.22 8.58 -5.71
CA THR A 47 4.01 7.56 -4.67
C THR A 47 4.92 6.34 -4.86
N LEU A 48 5.14 5.90 -6.12
CA LEU A 48 6.07 4.80 -6.41
C LEU A 48 7.52 5.14 -6.01
N ASN A 49 8.00 6.33 -6.37
CA ASN A 49 9.34 6.79 -6.00
C ASN A 49 9.52 6.91 -4.49
N GLU A 50 8.47 7.26 -3.75
CA GLU A 50 8.54 7.31 -2.30
C GLU A 50 8.62 5.91 -1.69
N LEU A 51 7.81 4.97 -2.19
CA LEU A 51 7.87 3.58 -1.72
C LEU A 51 9.21 2.91 -1.98
N ASP A 52 9.87 3.24 -3.09
CA ASP A 52 11.20 2.71 -3.42
C ASP A 52 12.28 3.21 -2.42
N ARG A 53 12.09 4.40 -1.84
CA ARG A 53 12.95 4.93 -0.77
C ARG A 53 12.70 4.28 0.59
N LEU A 54 11.52 3.68 0.79
CA LEU A 54 11.11 3.12 2.08
C LEU A 54 11.54 1.65 2.21
N LYS A 55 11.96 1.27 3.41
CA LYS A 55 12.20 -0.14 3.74
C LYS A 55 10.87 -0.84 4.04
N LEU A 56 10.27 -1.42 3.02
CA LEU A 56 9.04 -2.20 3.17
C LEU A 56 9.32 -3.53 3.88
N THR A 57 8.43 -3.91 4.78
CA THR A 57 8.45 -5.23 5.42
C THR A 57 7.98 -6.31 4.46
N ASN A 58 8.42 -7.56 4.66
CA ASN A 58 8.06 -8.71 3.83
C ASN A 58 6.56 -9.07 3.78
N ILE A 59 5.73 -8.46 4.62
CA ILE A 59 4.27 -8.61 4.61
C ILE A 59 3.56 -7.65 3.65
N ILE A 60 4.31 -6.74 3.03
CA ILE A 60 3.79 -5.70 2.12
C ILE A 60 4.17 -6.06 0.68
N THR A 61 3.18 -6.07 -0.20
CA THR A 61 3.36 -6.22 -1.64
C THR A 61 2.76 -4.99 -2.32
N VAL A 62 3.52 -4.41 -3.26
CA VAL A 62 3.06 -3.28 -4.09
C VAL A 62 2.58 -3.83 -5.43
N HIS A 63 1.36 -3.45 -5.81
CA HIS A 63 0.76 -3.77 -7.10
C HIS A 63 0.48 -2.50 -7.89
N ILE A 64 1.07 -2.42 -9.07
CA ILE A 64 0.83 -1.32 -10.02
C ILE A 64 -0.41 -1.68 -10.83
N LEU A 65 -1.43 -0.82 -10.75
CA LEU A 65 -2.64 -0.90 -11.54
C LEU A 65 -2.40 -0.21 -12.89
N PRO A 66 -2.46 -0.92 -14.02
CA PRO A 66 -2.33 -0.31 -15.34
C PRO A 66 -3.47 0.71 -15.56
N ALA A 67 -3.20 1.74 -16.34
CA ALA A 67 -4.22 2.74 -16.67
C ALA A 67 -5.44 2.05 -17.31
N GLY A 68 -6.56 2.02 -16.58
CA GLY A 68 -7.82 1.43 -17.05
C GLY A 68 -8.72 2.48 -17.71
N PRO A 69 -9.61 2.08 -18.64
CA PRO A 69 -10.59 3.00 -19.25
C PRO A 69 -11.63 3.53 -18.26
N ILE A 70 -11.67 2.99 -17.05
CA ILE A 70 -12.52 3.43 -15.96
C ILE A 70 -11.60 3.99 -14.86
N MET A 71 -11.26 5.26 -14.99
CA MET A 71 -10.80 6.06 -13.86
C MET A 71 -12.04 6.47 -13.07
N THR A 72 -12.35 5.79 -11.96
CA THR A 72 -13.22 6.39 -10.95
C THR A 72 -12.32 7.19 -10.02
N LYS A 73 -12.49 8.52 -9.92
CA LYS A 73 -13.56 9.19 -9.16
C LYS A 73 -13.93 10.57 -9.78
N PRO A 74 -15.18 11.04 -9.72
CA PRO A 74 -15.53 12.46 -9.73
C PRO A 74 -15.18 13.15 -8.39
#